data_AF-A0A396RRR1-F1
#
_entry.id   AF-A0A396RRR1-F1
#
_cell.length_a   1.000
_cell.length_b   1.000
_cell.length_c   1.000
_cell.angle_alpha   90.00
_cell.angle_beta   90.00
_cell.angle_gamma   90.00
#
_symmetry.space_group_name_H-M   'P 1'
#
loop_
_entity.id
_entity.type
_entity.pdbx_description
1 polymer ?
#
loop_
_entity_poly.entity_id
_entity_poly.type
_entity_poly.pdbx_seq_one_letter_code
_entity_poly.pdbx_strand_id
1 'polypeptide(L)'
;MSLPAKIDEQDVMEEFEELLCSIATGVPPDRSAAMRFSRCRTALLESPSKDLLPGFVYQCLSVFRFKDFITLYDPDITLRDAFIRRAFSRCRAMSGAPPAHGQRATAKSQNWMS
;
A
#
# COMPACT_ATOMS: atom_id res chain seq x y z
N MET A 1 -12.04 -27.96 -13.29
CA MET A 1 -10.90 -27.43 -12.51
C MET A 1 -11.20 -25.97 -12.26
N SER A 2 -11.61 -25.60 -11.04
CA SER A 2 -11.89 -24.20 -10.71
C SER A 2 -10.57 -23.43 -10.69
N LEU A 3 -10.48 -22.36 -11.48
CA LEU A 3 -9.37 -21.43 -11.41
C LEU A 3 -9.32 -20.83 -10.00
N PRO A 4 -8.12 -20.65 -9.40
CA PRO A 4 -8.03 -19.94 -8.13
C PRO A 4 -8.63 -18.54 -8.30
N ALA A 5 -9.40 -18.11 -7.29
CA ALA A 5 -10.01 -16.79 -7.27
C ALA A 5 -8.94 -15.74 -7.62
N LYS A 6 -9.24 -14.88 -8.60
CA LYS A 6 -8.39 -13.74 -8.95
C LYS A 6 -8.22 -12.92 -7.67
N ILE A 7 -7.03 -12.95 -7.07
CA ILE A 7 -6.74 -12.15 -5.89
C ILE A 7 -6.89 -10.68 -6.32
N ASP A 8 -7.68 -9.90 -5.59
CA ASP A 8 -7.89 -8.48 -5.89
C ASP A 8 -6.57 -7.73 -5.67
N GLU A 9 -6.22 -6.85 -6.61
CA GLU A 9 -5.03 -6.01 -6.51
C GLU A 9 -5.08 -5.12 -5.27
N GLN A 10 -6.28 -4.65 -4.89
CA GLN A 10 -6.47 -3.84 -3.69
C GLN A 10 -6.15 -4.64 -2.42
N ASP A 11 -6.58 -5.90 -2.35
CA ASP A 11 -6.25 -6.79 -1.23
C ASP A 11 -4.74 -7.03 -1.14
N VAL A 12 -4.07 -7.21 -2.29
CA VAL A 12 -2.61 -7.37 -2.32
C VAL A 12 -1.90 -6.09 -1.87
N MET A 13 -2.36 -4.92 -2.30
CA MET A 13 -1.80 -3.63 -1.87
C MET A 13 -1.97 -3.41 -0.37
N GLU A 14 -3.14 -3.69 0.19
CA GLU A 14 -3.42 -3.58 1.62
C GLU A 14 -2.54 -4.54 2.43
N GLU A 15 -2.48 -5.82 2.04
CA GLU A 15 -1.65 -6.80 2.73
C GLU A 15 -0.16 -6.41 2.69
N PHE A 16 0.30 -5.89 1.55
CA PHE A 16 1.68 -5.48 1.39
C PHE A 16 1.99 -4.23 2.22
N GLU A 17 1.12 -3.22 2.19
CA GLU A 17 1.24 -2.02 3.02
C GLU A 17 1.34 -2.39 4.51
N GLU A 18 0.44 -3.24 5.01
CA GLU A 18 0.46 -3.68 6.41
C GLU A 18 1.76 -4.39 6.78
N LEU A 19 2.25 -5.29 5.92
CA LEU A 19 3.53 -5.97 6.12
C LEU A 19 4.67 -4.95 6.21
N LEU A 20 4.74 -4.00 5.28
CA LEU A 20 5.81 -3.00 5.24
C LEU A 20 5.76 -2.07 6.45
N CYS A 21 4.56 -1.64 6.87
CA CYS A 21 4.36 -0.85 8.10
C CYS A 21 4.80 -1.61 9.36
N SER A 22 4.49 -2.91 9.44
CA SER A 22 4.95 -3.77 10.54
C SER A 22 6.49 -3.80 10.62
N ILE A 23 7.18 -3.97 9.49
CA ILE A 23 8.65 -3.96 9.46
C ILE A 23 9.21 -2.56 9.79
N ALA A 24 8.60 -1.50 9.27
CA ALA A 24 9.01 -0.12 9.48
C ALA A 24 8.91 0.33 10.95
N THR A 25 7.93 -0.22 11.67
CA THR A 25 7.71 0.02 13.11
C THR A 25 8.59 -0.86 14.01
N GLY A 26 9.50 -1.65 13.43
CA GLY A 26 10.56 -2.34 14.15
C GLY A 26 10.34 -3.84 14.34
N VAL A 27 9.27 -4.42 13.81
CA VAL A 27 9.05 -5.87 13.85
C VAL A 27 10.15 -6.58 13.04
N PRO A 28 10.95 -7.47 13.63
CA PRO A 28 11.96 -8.21 12.88
C PRO A 28 11.30 -9.13 11.84
N PRO A 29 11.74 -9.11 10.57
CA PRO A 29 11.21 -10.01 9.57
C PRO A 29 11.66 -11.46 9.83
N ASP A 30 10.70 -12.38 9.69
CA ASP A 30 10.92 -13.81 9.77
C ASP A 30 10.69 -14.48 8.40
N ARG A 31 10.67 -15.82 8.39
CA ARG A 31 10.40 -16.59 7.17
C ARG A 31 9.01 -16.31 6.60
N SER A 32 8.00 -16.10 7.45
CA SER A 32 6.63 -15.80 7.02
C SER A 32 6.56 -14.45 6.31
N ALA A 33 7.17 -13.42 6.91
CA ALA A 33 7.30 -12.09 6.32
C ALA A 33 8.04 -12.13 4.98
N ALA A 34 9.11 -12.91 4.87
CA ALA A 34 9.85 -13.07 3.61
C ALA A 34 8.99 -13.68 2.48
N MET A 35 8.18 -14.70 2.80
CA MET A 35 7.25 -15.31 1.83
C MET A 35 6.15 -14.34 1.42
N ARG A 36 5.53 -13.64 2.38
CA ARG A 36 4.49 -12.63 2.12
C ARG A 36 5.04 -11.50 1.25
N PHE A 37 6.22 -10.98 1.58
CA PHE A 37 6.87 -9.92 0.81
C PHE A 37 7.07 -10.34 -0.64
N SER A 38 7.65 -11.53 -0.88
CA SER A 38 7.89 -12.04 -2.23
C SER A 38 6.60 -12.20 -3.02
N ARG A 39 5.58 -12.81 -2.39
CA ARG A 39 4.27 -13.03 -3.01
C ARG A 39 3.59 -11.72 -3.41
N CYS A 40 3.44 -10.79 -2.46
CA CYS A 40 2.77 -9.52 -2.71
C CYS A 40 3.53 -8.67 -3.73
N ARG A 41 4.86 -8.58 -3.60
CA ARG A 41 5.69 -7.83 -4.55
C ARG A 41 5.54 -8.35 -5.98
N THR A 42 5.61 -9.67 -6.17
CA THR A 42 5.43 -10.27 -7.51
C THR A 42 4.05 -9.96 -8.07
N ALA A 43 3.00 -10.17 -7.30
CA ALA A 43 1.63 -9.88 -7.75
C ALA A 43 1.42 -8.40 -8.11
N LEU A 44 2.00 -7.47 -7.35
CA LEU A 44 1.92 -6.04 -7.65
C LEU A 44 2.74 -5.67 -8.91
N LEU A 45 3.93 -6.23 -9.09
CA LEU A 45 4.76 -5.97 -10.27
C LEU A 45 4.18 -6.57 -11.57
N GLU A 46 3.33 -7.60 -11.44
CA GLU A 46 2.57 -8.19 -12.55
C GLU A 46 1.21 -7.50 -12.78
N SER A 47 0.82 -6.57 -11.91
CA SER A 47 -0.46 -5.86 -12.00
C SER A 47 -0.46 -4.74 -13.05
N PRO A 48 -1.64 -4.32 -13.53
CA PRO A 48 -1.77 -3.13 -14.38
C PRO A 48 -1.23 -1.84 -13.72
N SER A 49 -1.28 -1.73 -12.39
CA SER A 49 -0.82 -0.56 -11.65
C SER A 49 0.67 -0.55 -11.36
N LYS A 50 1.45 -1.49 -11.91
CA LYS A 50 2.89 -1.61 -11.61
C LYS A 50 3.62 -0.26 -11.72
N ASP A 51 3.40 0.49 -12.79
CA ASP A 51 4.10 1.75 -13.08
C ASP A 51 3.76 2.88 -12.09
N LEU A 52 2.75 2.67 -11.23
CA LEU A 52 2.33 3.59 -10.17
C LEU A 52 2.95 3.24 -8.81
N LEU A 53 3.60 2.09 -8.68
CA LEU A 53 4.10 1.58 -7.41
C LEU A 53 5.29 2.42 -6.89
N PRO A 54 5.47 2.49 -5.56
CA PRO A 54 6.60 3.21 -4.98
C PRO A 54 7.93 2.59 -5.41
N GLY A 55 8.96 3.42 -5.64
CA GLY A 55 10.26 2.96 -6.12
C GLY A 55 10.92 1.87 -5.26
N PHE A 56 10.69 1.88 -3.94
CA PHE A 56 11.21 0.84 -3.05
C PHE A 56 10.64 -0.56 -3.35
N VAL A 57 9.45 -0.68 -3.96
CA VAL A 57 8.88 -1.97 -4.37
C VAL A 57 9.72 -2.62 -5.45
N TYR A 58 10.29 -1.81 -6.35
CA TYR A 58 11.21 -2.29 -7.38
C TYR A 58 12.59 -2.60 -6.81
N GLN A 59 13.14 -1.68 -6.02
CA GLN A 59 14.52 -1.72 -5.53
C GLN A 59 14.75 -2.74 -4.43
N CYS A 60 13.77 -2.95 -3.54
CA CYS A 60 13.90 -3.89 -2.43
C CYS A 60 13.51 -5.30 -2.89
N LEU A 61 14.52 -6.11 -3.24
CA LEU A 61 14.31 -7.49 -3.70
C LEU A 61 13.92 -8.47 -2.58
N SER A 62 14.03 -8.06 -1.31
CA SER A 62 13.67 -8.88 -0.17
C SER A 62 13.18 -8.02 1.00
N VAL A 63 12.47 -8.66 1.94
CA VAL A 63 12.01 -8.02 3.18
C VAL A 63 13.18 -7.50 4.03
N PHE A 64 14.34 -8.16 3.99
CA PHE A 64 15.55 -7.74 4.70
C PHE A 64 16.14 -6.48 4.07
N ARG A 65 16.21 -6.41 2.74
CA ARG A 65 16.65 -5.18 2.04
C ARG A 65 15.70 -4.01 2.29
N PHE A 66 14.40 -4.27 2.34
CA PHE A 66 13.43 -3.26 2.72
C PHE A 66 13.63 -2.78 4.17
N LYS A 67 13.86 -3.69 5.12
CA LYS A 67 14.16 -3.35 6.52
C LYS A 67 15.37 -2.44 6.62
N ASP A 68 16.47 -2.77 5.93
CA ASP A 68 17.69 -1.95 5.94
C ASP A 68 17.40 -0.56 5.35
N PHE A 69 16.73 -0.51 4.20
CA PHE A 69 16.33 0.73 3.54
C PHE A 69 15.48 1.62 4.47
N ILE A 70 14.40 1.10 5.05
CA ILE A 70 13.46 1.90 5.84
C ILE A 70 14.05 2.32 7.19
N THR A 71 14.98 1.53 7.74
CA THR A 71 15.70 1.88 8.97
C THR A 71 16.67 3.05 8.74
N LEU A 72 17.28 3.12 7.55
CA LEU A 72 18.18 4.22 7.16
C LEU A 72 17.42 5.48 6.70
N TYR A 73 16.15 5.33 6.29
CA TYR A 73 15.34 6.44 5.79
C TYR A 73 15.11 7.55 6.84
N ASP A 74 14.76 7.17 8.06
CA ASP A 74 14.49 8.10 9.17
C ASP A 74 14.64 7.36 10.51
N PRO A 75 15.13 7.93 11.62
CA PRO A 75 15.14 7.24 12.93
C PRO A 75 13.74 7.08 13.56
N ASP A 76 12.77 7.93 13.22
CA ASP A 76 11.43 7.95 13.80
C ASP A 76 10.50 6.93 13.11
N ILE A 77 10.00 5.97 13.88
CA ILE A 77 9.10 4.92 13.39
C ILE A 77 7.77 5.46 12.87
N THR A 78 7.26 6.57 13.42
CA THR A 78 6.02 7.22 12.98
C THR A 78 6.22 7.86 11.60
N LEU A 79 7.38 8.45 11.35
CA LEU A 79 7.71 9.01 10.03
C LEU A 79 7.87 7.91 8.97
N ARG A 80 8.46 6.76 9.33
CA ARG A 80 8.56 5.59 8.43
C ARG A 80 7.19 5.01 8.08
N ASP A 81 6.32 4.80 9.06
CA ASP A 81 4.94 4.32 8.83
C ASP A 81 4.17 5.30 7.94
N ALA A 82 4.22 6.60 8.25
CA ALA A 82 3.56 7.64 7.45
C ALA A 82 4.10 7.70 6.01
N PHE A 83 5.41 7.50 5.79
CA PHE A 83 5.99 7.42 4.46
C PHE A 83 5.37 6.30 3.61
N ILE A 84 5.24 5.10 4.18
CA ILE A 84 4.67 3.93 3.50
C ILE A 84 3.20 4.18 3.18
N ARG A 85 2.40 4.58 4.18
CA ARG A 85 0.96 4.83 4.00
C ARG A 85 0.70 5.89 2.93
N ARG A 86 1.47 6.98 2.94
CA ARG A 86 1.36 8.03 1.91
C ARG A 86 1.73 7.51 0.52
N ALA A 87 2.75 6.66 0.42
CA ALA A 87 3.16 6.08 -0.85
C ALA A 87 2.04 5.21 -1.45
N PHE A 88 1.48 4.27 -0.67
CA PHE A 88 0.38 3.41 -1.13
C PHE A 88 -0.94 4.16 -1.34
N SER A 89 -1.24 5.17 -0.52
CA SER A 89 -2.40 6.05 -0.73
C SER A 89 -2.35 6.75 -2.09
N ARG A 90 -1.17 7.21 -2.53
CA ARG A 90 -1.00 7.79 -3.87
C ARG A 90 -1.22 6.77 -4.98
N CYS A 91 -0.69 5.55 -4.84
CA CYS A 91 -0.90 4.47 -5.79
C CYS A 91 -2.40 4.20 -6.00
N ARG A 92 -3.16 4.06 -4.91
CA ARG A 92 -4.62 3.83 -4.96
C ARG A 92 -5.39 5.01 -5.58
N ALA A 93 -4.99 6.24 -5.29
CA ALA A 93 -5.62 7.42 -5.89
C ALA A 93 -5.40 7.49 -7.41
N MET A 94 -4.23 7.02 -7.89
CA MET A 94 -3.87 7.03 -9.31
C MET A 94 -4.43 5.83 -10.08
N SER A 95 -4.70 4.70 -9.43
CA SER A 95 -5.26 3.50 -10.08
C SER A 95 -6.76 3.60 -10.38
N GLY A 96 -7.41 4.72 -10.05
CA GLY A 96 -8.82 4.97 -10.39
C GLY A 96 -9.82 4.31 -9.44
N ALA A 97 -9.39 3.82 -8.27
CA ALA A 97 -10.32 3.40 -7.22
C ALA A 97 -11.14 4.61 -6.77
N PRO A 98 -12.49 4.55 -6.77
CA PRO A 98 -13.29 5.65 -6.24
C PRO A 98 -12.90 5.87 -4.77
N PRO A 99 -12.80 7.13 -4.31
CA PRO A 99 -12.47 7.42 -2.92
C PRO A 99 -13.49 6.71 -2.02
N ALA A 100 -12.99 5.91 -1.07
CA ALA A 100 -13.80 5.20 -0.09
C ALA A 100 -14.41 6.16 0.94
N HIS A 101 -15.16 7.16 0.50
CA HIS A 101 -15.95 8.06 1.33
C HIS A 101 -17.38 8.13 0.78
N GLY A 102 -18.22 7.28 1.36
CA GLY A 102 -19.67 7.40 1.25
C GLY A 102 -20.15 8.75 1.77
N GLN A 103 -20.92 9.42 0.93
CA GLN A 103 -22.03 10.33 1.22
C GLN A 103 -22.13 10.91 2.65
N ARG A 104 -22.01 12.23 2.74
CA ARG A 104 -23.12 13.07 3.22
C ARG A 104 -23.20 14.32 2.35
N ALA A 105 -24.00 14.22 1.29
CA ALA A 105 -24.59 15.39 0.66
C ALA A 105 -25.42 16.11 1.74
N THR A 106 -24.95 17.25 2.21
CA THR A 106 -25.82 18.22 2.88
C THR A 106 -26.35 19.14 1.80
N ALA A 107 -27.44 18.72 1.16
CA ALA A 107 -28.32 19.63 0.46
C ALA A 107 -28.90 20.60 1.49
N LYS A 108 -28.36 21.82 1.58
CA LYS A 108 -29.13 22.97 2.03
C LYS A 108 -29.53 23.76 0.81
N SER A 109 -30.72 23.46 0.31
CA SER A 109 -31.54 24.41 -0.43
C SER A 109 -31.68 25.67 0.42
N GLN A 110 -31.13 26.79 -0.03
CA GLN A 110 -31.64 28.10 0.36
C GLN A 110 -31.71 28.98 -0.88
N ASN A 111 -32.85 28.83 -1.53
CA ASN A 111 -33.48 29.77 -2.43
C ASN A 111 -33.59 31.13 -1.70
N TRP A 112 -32.87 32.16 -2.14
CA TRP A 112 -33.20 33.56 -1.84
C TRP A 112 -33.38 34.25 -3.19
N MET A 113 -34.64 34.25 -3.61
CA MET A 113 -35.17 35.09 -4.68
C MET A 113 -35.04 36.57 -4.28
N SER A 114 -34.97 37.37 -5.34
CA SER A 114 -35.26 38.80 -5.48
C SER A 114 -36.24 39.42 -4.49
#